data_AF-A0A961Z572-F1
#
_entry.id   AF-A0A961Z572-F1
#
_cell.length_a   1.000
_cell.length_b   1.000
_cell.length_c   1.000
_cell.angle_alpha   90.00
_cell.angle_beta   90.00
_cell.angle_gamma   90.00
#
_symmetry.space_group_name_H-M   'P 1'
#
loop_
_entity.id
_entity.type
_entity.pdbx_description
1 polymer ?
#
loop_
_entity_poly.entity_id
_entity_poly.type
_entity_poly.pdbx_seq_one_letter_code
_entity_poly.pdbx_strand_id
1 'polypeptide(L)' 'EIAGHLHPAAKLSLYGHTLRRACFVGNGHRLVLPAYGALTGGLNVLDTAFAPLFANDGFSVWMLGDEGLYPVPTRRLRED' A
#
# COMPACT_ATOMS: atom_id res chain seq x y z
N GLU A 1 1.19 -8.60 -14.08
CA GLU A 1 2.61 -8.28 -13.79
C GLU A 1 2.82 -8.20 -12.28
N ILE A 2 3.99 -8.57 -11.78
CA ILE A 2 4.35 -8.45 -10.37
C ILE A 2 5.65 -7.63 -10.29
N ALA A 3 5.63 -6.56 -9.50
CA ALA A 3 6.74 -5.62 -9.36
C ALA A 3 7.21 -5.53 -7.90
N GLY A 4 8.53 -5.39 -7.74
CA GLY A 4 9.16 -5.01 -6.48
C GLY A 4 9.62 -3.55 -6.50
N HIS A 5 10.58 -3.19 -5.64
CA HIS A 5 11.30 -1.91 -5.60
C HIS A 5 10.61 -0.74 -4.88
N LEU A 6 9.35 -0.42 -5.16
CA LEU A 6 8.69 0.76 -4.54
C LEU A 6 8.41 0.58 -3.04
N HIS A 7 8.38 -0.66 -2.56
CA HIS A 7 8.15 -1.00 -1.15
C HIS A 7 6.89 -0.30 -0.58
N PRO A 8 5.70 -0.56 -1.17
CA PRO A 8 4.45 0.08 -0.76
C PRO A 8 4.15 -0.05 0.73
N ALA A 9 3.87 1.08 1.35
CA ALA A 9 3.28 1.21 2.67
C ALA A 9 1.97 1.97 2.56
N ALA A 10 1.00 1.59 3.38
CA ALA A 10 -0.26 2.30 3.48
C ALA A 10 -0.38 2.92 4.87
N LYS A 11 -1.04 4.06 4.93
CA LYS A 11 -1.27 4.82 6.16
C LYS A 11 -2.77 5.02 6.34
N LEU A 12 -3.24 4.77 7.56
CA LEU A 12 -4.64 4.89 7.97
C LEU A 12 -4.74 5.72 9.24
N SER A 13 -5.88 6.39 9.41
CA SER A 13 -6.28 6.96 10.70
C SER A 13 -7.56 6.28 11.16
N LEU A 14 -7.50 5.59 12.31
CA LEU A 14 -8.59 4.80 12.88
C LEU A 14 -8.65 5.08 14.39
N TYR A 15 -9.83 5.44 14.89
CA TYR A 15 -10.08 5.64 16.33
C TYR A 15 -9.07 6.58 17.02
N GLY A 16 -8.63 7.64 16.33
CA GLY A 16 -7.64 8.59 16.86
C GLY A 16 -6.18 8.13 16.77
N HIS A 17 -5.92 6.93 16.25
CA HIS A 17 -4.58 6.40 16.02
C HIS A 17 -4.22 6.43 14.54
N THR A 18 -2.94 6.68 14.25
CA THR A 18 -2.38 6.57 12.90
C THR A 18 -1.60 5.27 12.79
N LEU A 19 -1.99 4.42 11.84
CA LEU A 19 -1.33 3.16 11.56
C LEU A 19 -0.62 3.25 10.21
N ARG A 20 0.67 2.92 10.19
CA ARG A 20 1.45 2.69 8.96
C ARG A 20 1.96 1.26 8.94
N ARG A 21 1.72 0.57 7.82
CA ARG A 21 2.16 -0.80 7.60
C ARG A 21 2.54 -1.02 6.15
N ALA A 22 3.47 -1.94 5.93
CA ALA A 22 3.76 -2.47 4.61
C ALA A 22 2.49 -3.10 4.03
N CYS A 23 2.31 -3.00 2.71
CA CYS A 23 1.09 -3.44 2.06
C CYS A 23 1.37 -3.96 0.67
N PHE A 24 0.43 -4.73 0.13
CA PHE A 24 0.34 -5.02 -1.28
C PHE A 24 -0.56 -3.97 -1.91
N VAL A 25 -0.18 -3.48 -3.09
CA VAL A 25 -1.02 -2.58 -3.89
C VAL A 25 -1.11 -3.12 -5.31
N GLY A 26 -2.31 -3.20 -5.85
CA GLY A 26 -2.48 -3.77 -7.18
C GLY A 26 -3.89 -3.67 -7.73
N ASN A 27 -4.02 -4.07 -8.99
CA ASN A 27 -5.27 -4.23 -9.70
C ASN A 27 -5.23 -5.53 -10.52
N GLY A 28 -6.21 -5.75 -11.40
CA GLY A 28 -6.26 -6.95 -12.25
C GLY A 28 -5.08 -7.11 -13.23
N HIS A 29 -4.24 -6.08 -13.38
CA HIS A 29 -3.13 -6.05 -14.34
C HIS A 29 -1.76 -6.09 -13.66
N ARG A 30 -1.59 -5.44 -12.50
CA ARG A 30 -0.31 -5.30 -11.80
C ARG A 30 -0.46 -5.45 -10.29
N LEU A 31 0.57 -6.02 -9.66
CA LEU A 31 0.70 -6.12 -8.21
C LEU A 31 2.10 -5.65 -7.80
N VAL A 32 2.18 -4.74 -6.83
CA VAL A 32 3.44 -4.29 -6.22
C VAL A 32 3.55 -4.89 -4.83
N LEU A 33 4.68 -5.55 -4.58
CA LEU A 33 4.95 -6.29 -3.34
C LEU A 33 5.61 -5.40 -2.29
N PRO A 34 5.28 -5.55 -1.00
CA PRO A 34 5.97 -4.87 0.09
C PRO A 34 7.44 -5.28 0.19
N ALA A 35 8.26 -4.47 0.88
CA ALA A 35 9.57 -4.93 1.34
C ALA A 35 9.41 -6.04 2.37
N TYR A 36 10.21 -7.10 2.27
CA TYR A 36 10.30 -8.12 3.31
C TYR A 36 11.26 -7.74 4.46
N GLY A 37 11.97 -6.61 4.34
CA GLY A 37 12.95 -6.15 5.33
C GLY A 37 12.37 -5.14 6.33
N ALA A 38 12.85 -5.20 7.57
CA ALA A 38 12.37 -4.38 8.70
C ALA A 38 12.73 -2.87 8.64
N LEU A 39 13.51 -2.44 7.63
CA LEU A 39 14.21 -1.14 7.65
C LEU A 39 13.73 -0.10 6.63
N THR A 40 12.75 -0.43 5.78
CA THR A 40 12.24 0.53 4.81
C THR A 40 10.84 0.93 5.23
N GLY A 41 10.67 2.12 5.79
CA GLY A 41 9.35 2.69 6.13
C GLY A 41 8.36 2.75 4.96
N GLY A 42 8.76 2.32 3.77
CA GLY A 42 7.96 2.09 2.58
C GLY A 42 7.46 3.38 1.96
N LEU A 43 7.15 3.35 0.68
CA LEU A 43 6.56 4.50 -0.01
C LEU A 43 5.05 4.50 0.20
N ASN A 44 4.47 5.63 0.58
CA ASN A 44 3.03 5.72 0.73
C ASN A 44 2.35 5.36 -0.61
N VAL A 45 1.33 4.49 -0.60
CA VAL A 45 0.59 4.11 -1.81
C VAL A 45 -0.12 5.29 -2.51
N LEU A 46 -0.28 6.42 -1.83
CA LEU A 46 -0.77 7.68 -2.41
C LEU A 46 0.33 8.56 -3.00
N ASP A 47 1.60 8.16 -2.90
CA ASP A 47 2.71 8.86 -3.52
C ASP A 47 2.58 8.86 -5.05
N THR A 48 2.99 9.97 -5.66
CA THR A 48 2.93 10.17 -7.11
C THR A 48 3.70 9.13 -7.93
N ALA A 49 4.68 8.42 -7.34
CA ALA A 49 5.38 7.31 -7.99
C ALA A 49 4.43 6.14 -8.35
N PHE A 50 3.29 6.00 -7.66
CA PHE A 50 2.28 4.98 -7.97
C PHE A 50 1.28 5.42 -9.05
N ALA A 51 1.18 6.72 -9.35
CA ALA A 51 0.28 7.23 -10.39
C ALA A 51 0.47 6.56 -11.77
N PRO A 52 1.69 6.44 -12.34
CA PRO A 52 1.87 5.79 -13.65
C PRO A 52 1.54 4.30 -13.64
N LEU A 53 1.45 3.66 -12.46
CA LEU A 53 1.12 2.24 -12.33
C LEU A 53 -0.39 1.97 -12.31
N PHE A 54 -1.20 2.92 -11.82
CA PHE A 54 -2.62 2.70 -11.50
C PHE A 54 -3.59 3.79 -12.01
N ALA A 55 -3.12 4.81 -12.74
CA ALA A 55 -3.87 6.03 -13.07
C ALA A 55 -5.31 5.85 -13.54
N ASN A 56 -5.59 4.86 -14.38
CA ASN A 56 -6.91 4.72 -15.04
C ASN A 56 -7.78 3.59 -14.47
N ASP A 57 -7.17 2.57 -13.88
CA ASP A 57 -7.88 1.33 -13.48
C ASP A 57 -8.19 1.30 -11.98
N GLY A 58 -7.71 2.31 -11.24
CA GLY A 58 -7.70 2.29 -9.79
C GLY A 58 -6.81 1.18 -9.24
N PHE A 59 -6.81 1.04 -7.92
CA PHE A 59 -6.06 0.02 -7.22
C PHE A 59 -6.76 -0.41 -5.93
N SER A 60 -6.44 -1.62 -5.49
CA SER A 60 -6.79 -2.16 -4.19
C SER A 60 -5.54 -2.23 -3.32
N VAL A 61 -5.73 -2.08 -2.01
CA VAL A 61 -4.65 -2.12 -1.02
C VAL A 61 -4.97 -3.19 0.00
N TRP A 62 -3.95 -3.99 0.32
CA TRP A 62 -4.00 -4.98 1.37
C TRP A 62 -2.84 -4.78 2.33
N MET A 63 -3.13 -4.41 3.57
CA MET A 63 -2.13 -4.18 4.60
C MET A 63 -1.69 -5.49 5.26
N LEU A 64 -0.39 -5.60 5.52
CA LEU A 64 0.14 -6.62 6.39
C LEU A 64 -0.18 -6.28 7.85
N GLY A 65 -0.92 -7.18 8.49
CA GLY A 65 -1.07 -7.24 9.94
C GLY A 65 -0.28 -8.40 10.52
N ASP A 66 -0.33 -8.55 11.84
CA ASP A 66 0.50 -9.53 12.55
C ASP A 66 0.14 -10.98 12.22
N GLU A 67 -1.14 -11.25 11.90
CA GLU A 67 -1.65 -12.60 11.60
C GLU A 67 -2.09 -12.79 10.15
N GLY A 68 -1.93 -11.78 9.28
CA GLY A 68 -2.34 -11.93 7.90
C GLY A 68 -2.52 -10.64 7.12
N LEU A 69 -3.29 -10.75 6.04
CA LEU A 69 -3.46 -9.72 5.05
C LEU A 69 -4.88 -9.12 5.15
N TYR A 70 -4.97 -7.80 5.35
CA TYR A 70 -6.23 -7.11 5.60
C TYR A 70 -6.56 -6.15 4.45
N PRO A 71 -7.70 -6.32 3.77
CA PRO A 71 -8.11 -5.39 2.72
C PRO A 71 -8.48 -4.03 3.32
N VAL A 72 -8.03 -2.97 2.65
CA VAL A 72 -8.23 -1.60 3.10
C VAL A 72 -8.94 -0.79 2.02
N PRO A 73 -10.10 -0.16 2.32
CA PRO A 73 -10.76 0.72 1.37
C PRO A 73 -9.86 1.92 1.05
N THR A 74 -9.64 2.21 -0.23
CA THR A 74 -8.79 3.33 -0.67
C THR A 74 -9.21 4.68 -0.10
N ARG A 75 -10.53 4.90 0.10
CA ARG A 75 -11.10 6.06 0.80
C ARG A 75 -10.53 6.30 2.20
N ARG A 76 -10.06 5.26 2.90
CA ARG A 76 -9.53 5.38 4.27
C ARG A 76 -8.04 5.69 4.30
N LEU A 77 -7.34 5.57 3.16
CA LEU A 77 -5.92 5.87 3.05
C LEU A 77 -5.64 7.35 3.34
N ARG A 78 -4.45 7.61 3.89
CA ARG A 78 -3.96 8.94 4.23
C ARG A 78 -2.60 9.16 3.61
N GLU A 79 -2.37 10.38 3.16
CA GLU A 79 -1.05 10.85 2.74
C GLU A 79 -0.12 10.98 3.96
N ASP A 80 1.17 11.12 3.68
CA ASP A 80 2.17 11.30 4.74
C ASP A 80 2.07 12.63 5.47
#